data_AF-A0A955XRM6-F1
#
_entry.id   AF-A0A955XRM6-F1
#
_cell.length_a   1.000
_cell.length_b   1.000
_cell.length_c   1.000
_cell.angle_alpha   90.00
_cell.angle_beta   90.00
_cell.angle_gamma   90.00
#
_symmetry.space_group_name_H-M   'P 1'
#
loop_
_entity.id
_entity.type
_entity.pdbx_description
1 polymer ?
#
loop_
_entity_poly.entity_id
_entity_poly.type
_entity_poly.pdbx_seq_one_letter_code
_entity_poly.pdbx_strand_id
1 'polypeptide(L)'
;MRATRSTDATGVVHRRDFLRLCTIAAATLGLPHRAAAEMVEAVLTKKRPPVIWLHFQECTGCTESLLRTTHPSLAELLLELISL
;
A
#
# COMPACT_ATOMS: atom_id res chain seq x y z
N MET A 1 13.08 -22.43 15.48
CA MET A 1 11.86 -22.18 14.66
C MET A 1 10.68 -21.86 15.57
N ARG A 2 10.63 -20.67 16.20
CA ARG A 2 9.50 -20.25 17.02
C ARG A 2 9.32 -18.72 16.98
N ALA A 3 8.04 -18.33 17.03
CA ALA A 3 7.44 -17.01 17.30
C ALA A 3 7.01 -16.17 16.09
N THR A 4 5.99 -16.64 15.35
CA THR A 4 4.97 -15.77 14.73
C THR A 4 3.93 -15.41 15.78
N ARG A 5 4.11 -14.28 16.47
CA ARG A 5 3.05 -13.68 17.30
C ARG A 5 3.33 -12.17 17.36
N SER A 6 2.61 -11.36 16.58
CA SER A 6 2.73 -9.89 16.68
C SER A 6 1.51 -9.09 16.23
N THR A 7 0.33 -9.70 16.05
CA THR A 7 -0.91 -8.93 15.97
C THR A 7 -1.72 -9.24 17.20
N ASP A 8 -1.50 -8.45 18.26
CA ASP A 8 -2.43 -8.41 19.37
C ASP A 8 -3.76 -7.85 18.84
N ALA A 9 -4.88 -8.40 19.28
CA ALA A 9 -6.24 -8.09 18.82
C ALA A 9 -6.71 -6.64 19.09
N THR A 10 -5.79 -5.74 19.43
CA THR A 10 -6.02 -4.34 19.84
C THR A 10 -5.67 -3.34 18.73
N GLY A 11 -5.24 -3.78 17.54
CA GLY A 11 -4.94 -2.89 16.41
C GLY A 11 -3.68 -2.03 16.57
N VAL A 12 -2.89 -2.27 17.62
CA VAL A 12 -1.63 -1.56 17.90
C VAL A 12 -0.49 -2.28 17.16
N VAL A 13 0.15 -1.60 16.21
CA VAL A 13 1.32 -2.13 15.49
C VAL A 13 2.61 -1.74 16.23
N HIS A 14 3.39 -2.73 16.66
CA HIS A 14 4.70 -2.47 17.26
C HIS A 14 5.71 -1.99 16.22
N ARG A 15 6.52 -0.98 16.58
CA ARG A 15 7.58 -0.41 15.72
C ARG A 15 8.44 -1.47 15.04
N ARG A 16 8.86 -2.50 15.78
CA ARG A 16 9.73 -3.56 15.25
C ARG A 16 9.04 -4.37 14.16
N ASP A 17 7.76 -4.65 14.33
CA ASP A 17 7.01 -5.48 13.37
C ASP A 17 6.64 -4.67 12.13
N PHE A 18 6.37 -3.37 12.28
CA PHE A 18 6.29 -2.44 11.16
C PHE A 18 7.59 -2.39 10.33
N LEU A 19 8.75 -2.21 11.00
CA LEU A 19 10.04 -2.19 10.30
C LEU A 19 10.36 -3.53 9.62
N ARG A 20 10.02 -4.64 10.26
CA ARG A 20 10.14 -5.98 9.66
C ARG A 20 9.27 -6.10 8.41
N LEU A 21 8.03 -5.62 8.44
CA LEU A 21 7.14 -5.62 7.29
C LEU A 21 7.75 -4.85 6.10
N CYS A 22 8.23 -3.62 6.32
CA CYS A 22 8.86 -2.83 5.26
C CYS A 22 10.12 -3.52 4.71
N THR A 23 10.93 -4.14 5.58
CA THR A 23 12.15 -4.86 5.17
C THR A 23 11.82 -6.08 4.32
N ILE A 24 10.81 -6.86 4.73
CA ILE A 24 10.35 -8.03 3.98
C ILE A 24 9.77 -7.61 2.64
N ALA A 25 8.91 -6.57 2.62
CA ALA A 25 8.31 -6.06 1.39
C ALA A 25 9.38 -5.60 0.38
N ALA A 26 10.36 -4.81 0.83
CA ALA A 26 11.47 -4.37 -0.01
C ALA A 26 12.26 -5.57 -0.58
N ALA A 27 12.53 -6.58 0.26
CA ALA A 27 13.25 -7.78 -0.17
C ALA A 27 12.46 -8.61 -1.19
N THR A 28 11.14 -8.77 -1.01
CA THR A 28 10.29 -9.51 -1.96
C THR A 28 10.23 -8.87 -3.33
N LEU A 29 10.38 -7.55 -3.40
CA LEU A 29 10.41 -6.79 -4.64
C LEU A 29 11.83 -6.68 -5.24
N GLY A 30 12.85 -7.30 -4.60
CA GLY A 30 14.24 -7.24 -5.06
C GLY A 30 14.88 -5.85 -4.96
N LEU A 31 14.38 -5.00 -4.05
CA LEU A 31 14.86 -3.63 -3.89
C LEU A 31 16.16 -3.55 -3.09
N PRO A 32 16.99 -2.51 -3.31
CA PRO A 32 18.25 -2.32 -2.58
C PRO A 32 18.00 -2.07 -1.09
N HIS A 33 19.02 -2.33 -0.26
CA HIS A 33 18.91 -2.26 1.20
C HIS A 33 18.37 -0.92 1.74
N ARG A 34 18.68 0.19 1.05
CA ARG A 34 18.17 1.53 1.40
C ARG A 34 16.66 1.69 1.22
N ALA A 35 16.04 0.91 0.33
CA ALA A 35 14.62 1.07 -0.03
C ALA A 35 13.70 0.79 1.16
N ALA A 36 14.07 -0.10 2.08
CA ALA A 36 13.28 -0.34 3.28
C ALA A 36 13.16 0.91 4.16
N ALA A 37 14.22 1.71 4.27
CA ALA A 37 14.21 2.97 5.03
C ALA A 37 13.38 4.04 4.31
N GLU A 38 13.55 4.17 2.99
CA GLU A 38 12.77 5.09 2.16
C GLU A 38 11.26 4.74 2.20
N MET A 39 10.90 3.46 2.18
CA MET A 39 9.52 3.00 2.34
C MET A 39 8.94 3.38 3.71
N VAL A 40 9.72 3.23 4.79
CA VAL A 40 9.29 3.63 6.14
C VAL A 40 9.00 5.12 6.18
N GLU A 41 9.90 5.96 5.66
CA GLU A 41 9.70 7.41 5.61
C GLU A 41 8.49 7.80 4.74
N ALA A 42 8.34 7.16 3.59
CA ALA A 42 7.23 7.40 2.68
C ALA A 42 5.88 7.06 3.32
N VAL A 43 5.78 5.93 4.04
CA VAL A 43 4.53 5.53 4.73
C VAL A 43 4.19 6.45 5.89
N LEU A 44 5.19 6.98 6.59
CA LEU A 44 4.98 7.96 7.67
C LEU A 44 4.56 9.33 7.13
N THR A 45 4.93 9.62 5.88
CA THR A 45 4.53 10.84 5.19
C THR A 45 3.09 10.65 4.68
N LYS A 46 2.12 11.38 5.24
CA LYS A 46 0.69 11.30 4.87
C LYS A 46 0.37 11.86 3.46
N LYS A 47 1.22 11.62 2.48
CA LYS A 47 1.00 12.00 1.08
C LYS A 47 0.19 10.91 0.37
N ARG A 48 -0.74 11.33 -0.50
CA ARG A 48 -1.47 10.42 -1.39
C ARG A 48 -0.48 9.73 -2.34
N PRO A 49 -0.41 8.39 -2.37
CA PRO A 49 0.51 7.69 -3.25
C PRO A 49 0.21 8.00 -4.73
N PRO A 50 1.21 8.30 -5.56
CA PRO A 50 1.02 8.46 -6.99
C PRO A 50 0.71 7.12 -7.64
N VAL A 51 -0.30 7.08 -8.51
CA VAL A 51 -0.72 5.89 -9.25
C VAL A 51 -0.65 6.19 -10.74
N ILE A 52 -0.02 5.31 -11.50
CA ILE A 52 -0.02 5.38 -12.96
C ILE A 52 -0.98 4.31 -13.47
N TRP A 53 -2.01 4.72 -14.20
CA TRP A 53 -3.01 3.82 -14.77
C TRP A 53 -2.73 3.61 -16.26
N LEU A 54 -2.36 2.38 -16.64
CA LEU A 54 -1.97 2.03 -18.00
C LEU A 54 -3.04 1.18 -18.67
N HIS A 55 -3.55 1.66 -19.81
CA HIS A 55 -4.50 0.93 -20.63
C HIS A 55 -3.76 0.26 -21.81
N PHE A 56 -4.02 -1.03 -22.02
CA PHE A 56 -3.52 -1.78 -23.17
C PHE A 56 -4.70 -2.24 -24.04
N GLN A 57 -4.74 -3.51 -24.47
CA GLN A 57 -5.89 -4.08 -25.17
C GLN A 57 -6.99 -4.44 -24.16
N GLU A 58 -7.70 -3.44 -23.67
CA GLU A 58 -8.81 -3.63 -22.73
C GLU A 58 -10.16 -3.22 -23.33
N CYS A 59 -11.24 -3.68 -22.69
CA CYS A 59 -12.63 -3.31 -23.03
C CYS A 59 -13.18 -2.18 -22.15
N THR A 60 -12.33 -1.51 -21.36
CA THR A 60 -12.69 -0.47 -20.34
C THR A 60 -13.60 -0.93 -19.19
N GLY A 61 -14.05 -2.19 -19.17
CA GLY A 61 -14.90 -2.72 -18.09
C GLY A 61 -14.23 -2.71 -16.71
N CYS A 62 -12.89 -2.81 -16.64
CA CYS A 62 -12.15 -2.67 -15.39
C CYS A 62 -12.27 -1.25 -14.80
N THR A 63 -12.26 -0.22 -15.66
CA THR A 63 -12.46 1.17 -15.23
C THR A 63 -13.93 1.44 -14.92
N GLU A 64 -14.88 0.88 -15.67
CA GLU A 64 -16.31 1.00 -15.35
C GLU A 64 -16.64 0.41 -13.97
N SER A 65 -16.01 -0.71 -13.60
CA SER A 65 -16.18 -1.33 -12.29
C SER A 65 -15.84 -0.37 -11.13
N LEU A 66 -14.85 0.52 -11.31
CA LEU A 66 -14.50 1.54 -10.31
C LEU A 66 -15.65 2.53 -10.05
N LEU A 67 -16.48 2.84 -11.06
CA LEU A 67 -17.64 3.73 -10.89
C LEU A 67 -18.73 3.13 -9.99
N ARG A 68 -18.73 1.81 -9.81
CA ARG A 68 -19.71 1.09 -8.97
C ARG A 68 -19.18 0.70 -7.59
N THR A 69 -17.93 1.04 -7.27
CA THR A 69 -17.34 0.72 -5.96
C THR A 69 -17.89 1.64 -4.87
N THR A 70 -18.26 1.06 -3.72
CA THR A 70 -18.84 1.80 -2.58
C THR A 70 -17.89 1.99 -1.40
N HIS A 71 -16.84 1.17 -1.29
CA HIS A 71 -15.86 1.22 -0.19
C HIS A 71 -14.45 0.95 -0.73
N PRO A 72 -13.70 1.98 -1.19
CA PRO A 72 -14.04 3.41 -1.22
C PRO A 72 -14.90 3.80 -2.44
N SER A 73 -15.58 4.95 -2.36
CA SER A 73 -16.19 5.54 -3.56
C SER A 73 -15.11 6.05 -4.54
N LEU A 74 -15.47 6.24 -5.82
CA LEU A 74 -14.50 6.78 -6.79
C LEU A 74 -13.96 8.17 -6.40
N ALA A 75 -14.83 9.03 -5.86
CA ALA A 75 -14.43 10.38 -5.43
C ALA A 75 -13.45 10.32 -4.25
N GLU A 76 -13.74 9.49 -3.25
CA GLU A 76 -12.87 9.26 -2.09
C GLU A 76 -11.52 8.66 -2.52
N LEU A 77 -11.53 7.70 -3.45
CA LEU A 77 -10.32 7.13 -4.02
C LEU A 77 -9.41 8.19 -4.63
N LEU A 78 -9.95 9.06 -5.50
CA LEU A 78 -9.16 10.05 -6.23
C LEU A 78 -8.76 11.26 -5.39
N LEU A 79 -9.57 11.67 -4.42
CA LEU A 79 -9.37 12.90 -3.67
C LEU A 79 -8.67 12.67 -2.33
N GLU A 80 -8.88 11.51 -1.72
CA GLU A 80 -8.42 11.24 -0.35
C GLU A 80 -7.36 10.13 -0.28
N LEU A 81 -7.47 9.10 -1.12
CA LEU A 81 -6.59 7.93 -1.01
C LEU A 81 -5.36 7.99 -1.92
N ILE A 82 -5.53 8.26 -3.22
CA ILE A 82 -4.46 8.21 -4.21
C ILE A 82 -4.35 9.51 -5.00
N SER A 83 -3.23 9.68 -5.69
CA SER A 83 -3.05 10.68 -6.74
C SER A 83 -2.94 9.94 -8.06
N LEU A 84 -4.09 9.79 -8.74
CA LEU A 84 -4.18 9.19 -10.06
C LEU A 84 -3.79 10.19 -11.15
#